data_AF-A0A0D0C7D4-F1
#
_entry.id   AF-A0A0D0C7D4-F1
#
_cell.length_a   1.000
_cell.length_b   1.000
_cell.length_c   1.000
_cell.angle_alpha   90.00
_cell.angle_beta   90.00
_cell.angle_gamma   90.00
#
_symmetry.space_group_name_H-M   'P 1'
#
loop_
_entity.id
_entity.type
_entity.pdbx_description
1 polymer ?
#
loop_
_entity_poly.entity_id
_entity_poly.type
_entity_poly.pdbx_seq_one_letter_code
_entity_poly.pdbx_strand_id
1 'polypeptide(L)'
;MYQTVHEHIGSMERENPGSSNNSACVRLHFLETTDSRRYNLPAVEENAVVLPGPGEATDHQDIILQHKAGPLKRIYETNPAYAPLHYVLLFPRGELGWHCRIKYANNEGSRSDAEQDESETSKRKYISQMEYYAYQIHHRKSEFESSHLFMAKNLFQQYIVDAFAQID
;
A
#
# COMPACT_ATOMS: atom_id res chain seq x y z
N MET A 1 -17.26 -8.20 28.58
CA MET A 1 -18.01 -6.93 28.47
C MET A 1 -17.15 -6.04 27.59
N TYR A 2 -17.43 -5.99 26.28
CA TYR A 2 -16.62 -5.23 25.33
C TYR A 2 -17.18 -3.82 25.25
N GLN A 3 -16.36 -2.83 25.57
CA GLN A 3 -16.70 -1.42 25.46
C GLN A 3 -16.07 -0.92 24.16
N THR A 4 -16.85 -0.22 23.34
CA THR A 4 -16.38 0.24 22.02
C THR A 4 -15.40 1.40 22.22
N VAL A 5 -14.34 1.51 21.41
CA VAL A 5 -13.31 2.57 21.54
C VAL A 5 -13.93 3.97 21.59
N HIS A 6 -15.02 4.20 20.85
CA HIS A 6 -15.80 5.43 20.89
C HIS A 6 -16.41 5.75 22.26
N GLU A 7 -16.88 4.74 23.01
CA GLU A 7 -17.42 4.92 24.36
C GLU A 7 -16.31 5.32 25.35
N HIS A 8 -15.08 4.81 25.13
CA HIS A 8 -13.93 5.16 25.94
C HIS A 8 -13.43 6.58 25.64
N ILE A 9 -13.34 6.95 24.36
CA ILE A 9 -12.98 8.31 23.92
C ILE A 9 -14.02 9.32 24.43
N GLY A 10 -15.32 9.02 24.28
CA GLY A 10 -16.38 9.88 24.79
C GLY A 10 -16.40 10.01 26.32
N SER A 11 -15.89 9.02 27.06
CA SER A 11 -15.72 9.13 28.52
C SER A 11 -14.50 10.00 28.90
N MET A 12 -13.40 9.91 28.15
CA MET A 12 -12.20 10.73 28.34
C MET A 12 -12.43 12.22 28.01
N GLU A 13 -13.21 12.51 26.97
CA GLU A 13 -13.58 13.89 26.60
C GLU A 13 -14.50 14.54 27.64
N ARG A 14 -15.36 13.77 28.30
CA ARG A 14 -16.21 14.25 29.41
C ARG A 14 -15.42 14.51 30.69
N GLU A 15 -14.36 13.75 30.94
CA GLU A 15 -13.51 13.93 32.12
C GLU A 15 -12.49 15.08 31.97
N ASN A 16 -12.18 15.52 30.74
CA ASN A 16 -11.19 16.57 30.52
C ASN A 16 -11.55 17.57 29.40
N PRO A 17 -12.52 18.47 29.64
CA PRO A 17 -13.13 19.33 28.60
C PRO A 17 -12.25 20.52 28.14
N GLY A 18 -10.95 20.55 28.45
CA GLY A 18 -10.07 21.70 28.24
C GLY A 18 -8.78 21.46 27.46
N SER A 19 -8.52 20.24 26.98
CA SER A 19 -7.30 19.98 26.19
C SER A 19 -7.56 20.24 24.70
N SER A 20 -7.27 21.45 24.24
CA SER A 20 -7.39 21.88 22.83
C SER A 20 -6.36 21.23 21.89
N ASN A 21 -5.84 20.05 22.24
CA ASN A 21 -5.03 19.23 21.34
C ASN A 21 -5.86 18.02 20.90
N ASN A 22 -6.53 18.16 19.75
CA ASN A 22 -7.30 17.11 19.07
C ASN A 22 -6.44 15.92 18.56
N SER A 23 -5.24 15.73 19.11
CA SER A 23 -4.33 14.64 18.75
C SER A 23 -4.61 13.44 19.65
N ALA A 24 -5.56 12.61 19.23
CA ALA A 24 -5.71 11.27 19.80
C ALA A 24 -4.66 10.34 19.15
N CYS A 25 -3.72 9.84 19.94
CA CYS A 25 -2.72 8.87 19.49
C CYS A 25 -3.15 7.45 19.87
N VAL A 26 -3.60 6.67 18.90
CA VAL A 26 -3.87 5.24 19.09
C VAL A 26 -2.56 4.47 18.91
N ARG A 27 -2.20 3.65 19.89
CA ARG A 27 -1.02 2.76 19.83
C ARG A 27 -1.45 1.34 20.14
N LEU A 28 -1.03 0.40 19.30
CA LEU A 28 -1.15 -1.02 19.60
C LEU A 28 -0.15 -1.36 20.70
N HIS A 29 -0.66 -1.72 21.88
CA HIS A 29 0.15 -2.13 23.01
C HIS A 29 0.14 -3.65 23.10
N PHE A 30 1.28 -4.28 22.83
CA PHE A 30 1.45 -5.71 23.05
C PHE A 30 1.67 -5.94 24.55
N LEU A 31 0.86 -6.79 25.17
CA LEU A 31 1.07 -7.19 26.55
C LEU A 31 2.32 -8.08 26.63
N GLU A 32 3.16 -7.88 27.64
CA GLU A 32 4.40 -8.65 27.86
C GLU A 32 4.16 -10.16 28.01
N THR A 33 2.94 -10.56 28.36
CA THR A 33 2.51 -11.96 28.50
C THR A 33 2.15 -12.61 27.16
N THR A 34 2.08 -11.85 26.07
CA THR A 34 1.69 -12.35 24.74
C THR A 34 2.93 -12.77 23.96
N ASP A 35 2.94 -13.99 23.44
CA ASP A 35 4.09 -14.52 22.68
C ASP A 35 4.37 -13.62 21.45
N SER A 36 5.59 -13.08 21.41
CA SER A 36 6.09 -12.24 20.31
C SER A 36 6.52 -13.06 19.09
N ARG A 37 6.61 -14.39 19.24
CA ARG A 37 7.03 -15.31 18.20
C ARG A 37 5.84 -16.14 17.78
N ARG A 38 5.23 -15.72 16.67
CA ARG A 38 4.35 -16.50 15.78
C ARG A 38 2.85 -16.41 16.11
N TYR A 39 2.07 -16.15 15.06
CA TYR A 39 0.61 -16.18 14.94
C TYR A 39 -0.13 -16.69 16.18
N ASN A 40 -0.49 -15.78 17.09
CA ASN A 40 -1.49 -16.09 18.11
C ASN A 40 -2.80 -16.44 17.38
N LEU A 41 -3.51 -17.48 17.85
CA LEU A 41 -4.90 -17.70 17.42
C LEU A 41 -5.66 -16.37 17.61
N PRO A 42 -6.45 -15.91 16.63
CA PRO A 42 -7.21 -14.68 16.79
C PRO A 42 -8.12 -14.85 18.00
N ALA A 43 -7.80 -14.15 19.09
CA ALA A 43 -8.64 -14.14 20.28
C ALA A 43 -9.92 -13.32 20.05
N VAL A 44 -9.95 -12.51 18.99
CA VAL A 44 -11.09 -11.68 18.58
C VAL A 44 -11.12 -11.65 17.04
N GLU A 45 -12.32 -11.84 16.48
CA GLU A 45 -12.60 -11.60 15.06
C GLU A 45 -12.42 -10.10 14.79
N GLU A 46 -11.43 -9.73 13.96
CA GLU A 46 -11.26 -8.42 13.31
C GLU A 46 -11.70 -7.16 14.10
N ASN A 47 -10.75 -6.48 14.74
CA ASN A 47 -11.02 -5.20 15.38
C ASN A 47 -10.81 -4.05 14.39
N ALA A 48 -11.89 -3.52 13.82
CA ALA A 48 -11.87 -2.26 13.09
C ALA A 48 -12.02 -1.08 14.06
N VAL A 49 -11.11 -0.10 14.01
CA VAL A 49 -11.23 1.14 14.77
C VAL A 49 -11.65 2.24 13.82
N VAL A 50 -12.88 2.72 13.97
CA VAL A 50 -13.37 3.91 13.26
C VAL A 50 -12.99 5.13 14.10
N LEU A 51 -12.11 5.98 13.56
CA LEU A 51 -11.75 7.27 14.16
C LEU A 51 -12.63 8.36 13.53
N PRO A 52 -13.69 8.83 14.22
CA PRO A 52 -14.47 9.96 13.73
C PRO A 52 -13.63 11.24 13.84
N GLY A 53 -13.34 11.84 12.68
CA GLY A 53 -12.79 13.18 12.56
C GLY A 53 -13.33 13.80 11.28
N PRO A 54 -13.15 15.12 11.05
CA PRO A 54 -13.22 15.68 9.71
C PRO A 54 -12.06 15.03 8.95
N GLY A 55 -12.30 13.85 8.41
CA GLY A 55 -11.31 13.12 7.64
C GLY A 55 -11.00 13.98 6.44
N GLU A 56 -9.96 14.80 6.55
CA GLU A 56 -9.17 15.12 5.38
C GLU A 56 -8.79 13.75 4.84
N ALA A 57 -9.46 13.34 3.76
CA ALA A 57 -9.05 12.18 3.01
C ALA A 57 -7.56 12.39 2.79
N THR A 58 -6.73 11.57 3.44
CA THR A 58 -5.30 11.64 3.23
C THR A 58 -5.12 11.40 1.75
N ASP A 59 -4.78 12.47 1.03
CA ASP A 59 -4.78 12.56 -0.43
C ASP A 59 -3.99 11.41 -1.05
N HIS A 60 -3.02 10.88 -0.30
CA HIS A 60 -2.14 9.78 -0.69
C HIS A 60 -1.83 8.86 0.51
N GLN A 61 -1.72 7.55 0.27
CA GLN A 61 -1.16 6.59 1.21
C GLN A 61 0.37 6.60 1.13
N ASP A 62 1.02 6.23 2.23
CA ASP A 62 2.47 6.15 2.31
C ASP A 62 2.95 5.16 3.37
N ILE A 63 4.21 4.75 3.23
CA ILE A 63 4.90 3.88 4.18
C ILE A 63 6.05 4.67 4.79
N ILE A 64 6.05 4.82 6.11
CA ILE A 64 7.16 5.41 6.84
C ILE A 64 8.05 4.30 7.38
N LEU A 65 9.29 4.23 6.88
CA LEU A 65 10.31 3.29 7.31
C LEU A 65 11.31 3.95 8.25
N GLN A 66 11.69 3.26 9.31
CA GLN A 66 12.84 3.62 10.14
C GLN A 66 13.85 2.47 10.15
N HIS A 67 15.06 2.72 9.67
CA HIS A 67 16.16 1.78 9.90
C HIS A 67 16.63 1.88 11.36
N LYS A 68 17.14 0.79 11.93
CA LYS A 68 17.50 0.66 13.37
C LYS A 68 18.32 1.82 13.96
N ALA A 69 19.10 2.53 13.15
CA ALA A 69 19.86 3.72 13.55
C ALA A 69 19.77 4.85 12.51
N GLY A 70 18.66 4.92 11.76
CA GLY A 70 18.48 5.85 10.66
C GLY A 70 17.32 6.83 10.85
N PRO A 71 17.27 7.90 10.03
CA PRO A 71 16.13 8.80 10.01
C PRO A 71 14.88 8.07 9.47
N LEU A 72 13.71 8.64 9.78
CA LEU A 72 12.46 8.24 9.16
C LEU A 72 12.52 8.54 7.66
N LYS A 73 12.17 7.55 6.85
CA LYS A 73 12.08 7.64 5.39
C LYS A 73 10.64 7.40 4.97
N ARG A 74 10.07 8.35 4.26
CA ARG A 74 8.72 8.25 3.71
C ARG A 74 8.77 7.69 2.29
N ILE A 75 7.94 6.69 2.01
CA ILE A 75 7.80 6.04 0.71
C ILE A 75 6.36 6.23 0.27
N TYR A 76 6.17 6.96 -0.82
CA TYR A 76 4.86 7.17 -1.44
C TYR A 76 4.49 6.02 -2.38
N GLU A 77 3.20 5.90 -2.71
CA GLU A 77 2.65 4.93 -3.67
C GLU A 77 3.38 4.86 -5.02
N THR A 78 3.88 6.01 -5.50
CA THR A 78 4.61 6.11 -6.77
C THR A 78 6.00 5.47 -6.75
N ASN A 79 6.49 5.07 -5.57
CA ASN A 79 7.78 4.44 -5.42
C ASN A 79 7.70 2.95 -5.79
N PRO A 80 8.63 2.42 -6.59
CA PRO A 80 8.64 1.00 -6.96
C PRO A 80 8.74 0.05 -5.75
N ALA A 81 9.22 0.50 -4.59
CA ALA A 81 9.26 -0.30 -3.37
C ALA A 81 7.92 -0.35 -2.61
N TYR A 82 6.95 0.52 -2.94
CA TYR A 82 5.71 0.64 -2.17
C TYR A 82 4.89 -0.67 -2.13
N ALA A 83 4.47 -1.16 -3.30
CA ALA A 83 3.67 -2.39 -3.38
C ALA A 83 4.42 -3.62 -2.80
N PRO A 84 5.72 -3.85 -3.07
CA PRO A 84 6.48 -4.94 -2.46
C PRO A 84 6.60 -4.84 -0.94
N LEU A 85 6.70 -3.64 -0.38
CA LEU A 85 6.76 -3.44 1.08
C LEU A 85 5.40 -3.68 1.74
N HIS A 86 4.31 -3.33 1.06
CA HIS A 86 2.95 -3.56 1.56
C HIS A 86 2.54 -5.05 1.41
N TYR A 87 2.91 -5.68 0.29
CA TYR A 87 2.47 -7.02 -0.10
C TYR A 87 3.64 -8.01 -0.23
N VAL A 88 4.49 -8.11 0.80
CA VAL A 88 5.73 -8.91 0.77
C VAL A 88 5.53 -10.35 0.25
N LEU A 89 4.41 -11.00 0.59
CA LEU A 89 4.10 -12.37 0.16
C LEU A 89 3.76 -12.48 -1.33
N LEU A 90 3.27 -11.40 -1.96
CA LEU A 90 2.99 -11.34 -3.39
C LEU A 90 4.25 -11.07 -4.22
N PHE A 91 5.32 -10.57 -3.59
CA PHE A 91 6.60 -10.27 -4.24
C PHE A 91 7.76 -11.09 -3.64
N PRO A 92 7.69 -12.44 -3.67
CA PRO A 92 8.62 -13.31 -2.95
C PRO A 92 10.07 -13.19 -3.43
N ARG A 93 10.30 -12.71 -4.66
CA ARG A 93 11.64 -12.50 -5.23
C ARG A 93 12.19 -11.10 -5.00
N GLY A 94 11.48 -10.24 -4.26
CA GLY A 94 11.87 -8.83 -4.08
C GLY A 94 11.75 -8.01 -5.35
N GLU A 95 10.79 -8.37 -6.21
CA GLU A 95 10.47 -7.63 -7.43
C GLU A 95 10.02 -6.21 -7.10
N LEU A 96 10.26 -5.29 -8.02
CA LEU A 96 9.79 -3.91 -7.90
C LEU A 96 8.35 -3.80 -8.42
N GLY A 97 7.55 -2.99 -7.72
CA GLY A 97 6.23 -2.59 -8.14
C GLY A 97 6.25 -1.56 -9.27
N TRP A 98 5.08 -0.99 -9.54
CA TRP A 98 4.94 0.05 -10.55
C TRP A 98 5.75 1.31 -10.20
N HIS A 99 6.24 2.00 -11.23
CA HIS A 99 6.74 3.37 -11.14
C HIS A 99 6.67 4.05 -12.51
N CYS A 100 6.68 5.38 -12.54
CA CYS A 100 6.44 6.16 -13.76
C CYS A 100 7.50 6.05 -14.87
N ARG A 101 8.62 5.33 -14.63
CA ARG A 101 9.73 5.19 -15.59
C ARG A 101 9.78 3.84 -16.30
N ILE A 102 8.78 2.97 -16.12
CA ILE A 102 8.66 1.70 -16.86
C ILE A 102 8.35 2.03 -18.33
N LYS A 103 9.23 1.63 -19.25
CA LYS A 103 9.07 1.84 -20.70
C LYS A 103 8.32 0.66 -21.34
N TYR A 104 7.60 0.92 -22.43
CA TYR A 104 7.12 -0.16 -23.29
C TYR A 104 8.30 -0.88 -23.96
N ALA A 105 8.21 -2.21 -24.09
CA ALA A 105 9.25 -3.05 -24.71
C ALA A 105 9.59 -2.62 -26.15
N ASN A 106 8.61 -2.05 -26.89
CA ASN A 106 8.81 -1.64 -28.28
C ASN A 106 9.56 -0.30 -28.43
N ASN A 107 9.82 0.43 -27.35
CA ASN A 107 10.56 1.70 -27.37
C ASN A 107 12.08 1.54 -27.16
N GLU A 108 12.58 0.31 -27.02
CA GLU A 108 14.00 -0.01 -26.89
C GLU A 108 14.81 0.37 -28.15
N GLY A 109 14.16 0.47 -29.32
CA GLY A 109 14.77 0.87 -30.59
C GLY A 109 14.97 2.38 -30.78
N SER A 110 14.30 3.22 -29.99
CA SER A 110 14.44 4.69 -30.05
C SER A 110 15.54 5.16 -29.10
N ARG A 111 16.78 4.73 -29.35
CA ARG A 111 18.01 5.27 -28.71
C ARG A 111 18.50 6.54 -29.41
N SER A 112 17.60 7.38 -29.88
CA SER A 112 17.98 8.70 -30.37
C SER A 112 17.55 9.75 -29.36
N ASP A 113 18.51 10.24 -28.60
CA ASP A 113 18.54 11.60 -28.05
C ASP A 113 18.63 12.62 -29.21
N ALA A 114 17.82 12.44 -30.26
CA ALA A 114 17.76 13.34 -31.40
C ALA A 114 16.37 13.96 -31.43
N GLU A 115 16.39 15.28 -31.28
CA GLU A 115 15.33 16.20 -31.67
C GLU A 115 14.85 15.91 -33.10
N GLN A 116 13.62 16.36 -33.38
CA GLN A 116 12.94 16.45 -34.68
C GLN A 116 12.18 15.19 -35.15
N ASP A 117 10.86 15.21 -34.94
CA ASP A 117 9.92 15.44 -36.05
C ASP A 117 8.49 15.67 -35.54
N GLU A 118 7.95 16.85 -35.83
CA GLU A 118 6.59 17.31 -35.48
C GLU A 118 5.56 16.76 -36.48
N SER A 119 5.34 15.45 -36.56
CA SER A 119 4.23 14.90 -37.36
C SER A 119 4.07 13.39 -37.14
N GLU A 120 3.44 12.99 -36.03
CA GLU A 120 2.52 11.85 -35.89
C GLU A 120 2.32 11.61 -34.38
N THR A 121 1.07 11.66 -33.92
CA THR A 121 0.60 11.40 -32.54
C THR A 121 1.63 10.75 -31.61
N SER A 122 2.27 11.54 -30.75
CA SER A 122 3.29 11.11 -29.78
C SER A 122 2.81 9.89 -29.00
N LYS A 123 3.31 8.70 -29.37
CA LYS A 123 2.96 7.45 -28.68
C LYS A 123 3.55 7.53 -27.27
N ARG A 124 2.73 7.26 -26.26
CA ARG A 124 3.12 7.28 -24.85
C ARG A 124 4.39 6.43 -24.63
N LYS A 125 5.44 7.03 -24.04
CA LYS A 125 6.74 6.36 -23.85
C LYS A 125 6.77 5.35 -22.69
N TYR A 126 5.98 5.62 -21.65
CA TYR A 126 5.98 4.90 -20.38
C TYR A 126 4.62 4.24 -20.10
N ILE A 127 4.63 3.10 -19.42
CA ILE A 127 3.43 2.33 -19.08
C ILE A 127 2.65 3.03 -17.96
N SER A 128 1.31 3.11 -18.08
CA SER A 128 0.46 3.55 -16.97
C SER A 128 0.42 2.56 -15.82
N GLN A 129 0.01 3.05 -14.65
CA GLN A 129 -0.27 2.22 -13.50
C GLN A 129 -1.39 1.20 -13.80
N MET A 130 -2.45 1.63 -14.49
CA MET A 130 -3.52 0.75 -14.98
C MET A 130 -3.01 -0.37 -15.88
N GLU A 131 -2.20 -0.06 -16.89
CA GLU A 131 -1.64 -1.07 -17.80
C GLU A 131 -0.68 -2.03 -17.09
N TYR A 132 0.09 -1.54 -16.11
CA TYR A 132 0.95 -2.38 -15.29
C TYR A 132 0.14 -3.39 -14.46
N TYR A 133 -0.92 -2.93 -13.77
CA TYR A 133 -1.78 -3.84 -13.01
C TYR A 133 -2.53 -4.79 -13.92
N ALA A 134 -3.05 -4.31 -15.06
CA ALA A 134 -3.68 -5.16 -16.07
C ALA A 134 -2.71 -6.25 -16.58
N TYR A 135 -1.44 -5.92 -16.79
CA TYR A 135 -0.41 -6.88 -17.18
C TYR A 135 -0.13 -7.92 -16.09
N GLN A 136 -0.08 -7.50 -14.82
CA GLN A 136 0.15 -8.36 -13.65
C GLN A 136 -1.01 -9.31 -13.37
N ILE A 137 -2.26 -8.85 -13.48
CA ILE A 137 -3.46 -9.66 -13.26
C ILE A 137 -3.86 -10.50 -14.48
N HIS A 138 -3.18 -10.34 -15.62
CA HIS A 138 -3.47 -11.12 -16.80
C HIS A 138 -3.09 -12.59 -16.58
N HIS A 139 -4.08 -13.48 -16.62
CA HIS A 139 -3.84 -14.90 -16.45
C HIS A 139 -3.02 -15.48 -17.62
N ARG A 140 -1.82 -15.98 -17.31
CA ARG A 140 -0.93 -16.64 -18.27
C ARG A 140 -0.81 -18.12 -17.95
N LYS A 141 -0.41 -18.91 -18.96
CA LYS A 141 -0.13 -20.33 -18.77
C LYS A 141 1.06 -20.47 -17.79
N SER A 142 0.88 -21.32 -16.78
CA SER A 142 1.84 -21.57 -15.69
C SER A 142 3.24 -22.02 -16.16
N GLU A 143 3.34 -22.51 -17.40
CA GLU A 143 4.60 -22.89 -18.05
C GLU A 143 5.57 -21.71 -18.25
N PHE A 144 5.06 -20.48 -18.34
CA PHE A 144 5.87 -19.28 -18.60
C PHE A 144 6.07 -18.42 -17.36
N GLU A 145 5.06 -18.33 -16.48
CA GLU A 145 5.10 -17.50 -15.28
C GLU A 145 4.35 -18.17 -14.11
N SER A 146 4.89 -18.02 -12.91
CA SER A 146 4.27 -18.53 -11.68
C SER A 146 2.98 -17.81 -11.35
N SER A 147 1.86 -18.54 -11.21
CA SER A 147 0.55 -17.99 -10.80
C SER A 147 0.44 -17.64 -9.31
N HIS A 148 1.55 -17.34 -8.63
CA HIS A 148 1.60 -17.14 -7.17
C HIS A 148 0.69 -16.00 -6.70
N LEU A 149 0.55 -14.95 -7.51
CA LEU A 149 -0.35 -13.83 -7.25
C LEU A 149 -1.80 -14.31 -7.02
N PHE A 150 -2.29 -15.21 -7.88
CA PHE A 150 -3.67 -15.74 -7.79
C PHE A 150 -3.85 -16.77 -6.67
N MET A 151 -2.76 -17.37 -6.17
CA MET A 151 -2.81 -18.34 -5.07
C MET A 151 -2.97 -17.67 -3.70
N ALA A 152 -2.79 -16.35 -3.61
CA ALA A 152 -2.79 -15.60 -2.35
C ALA A 152 -4.19 -15.30 -1.78
N LYS A 153 -5.28 -15.75 -2.44
CA LYS A 153 -6.67 -15.66 -1.96
C LYS A 153 -7.06 -14.25 -1.51
N ASN A 154 -7.41 -14.05 -0.23
CA ASN A 154 -7.88 -12.76 0.30
C ASN A 154 -6.82 -11.66 0.14
N LEU A 155 -5.53 -11.99 0.24
CA LEU A 155 -4.46 -11.02 0.06
C LEU A 155 -4.42 -10.48 -1.39
N PHE A 156 -4.76 -11.33 -2.36
CA PHE A 156 -4.89 -10.90 -3.76
C PHE A 156 -6.10 -9.97 -3.97
N GLN A 157 -7.22 -10.25 -3.29
CA GLN A 157 -8.40 -9.37 -3.36
C GLN A 157 -8.07 -7.99 -2.81
N GLN A 158 -7.41 -7.92 -1.65
CA GLN A 158 -6.96 -6.66 -1.07
C GLN A 158 -6.01 -5.92 -2.01
N TYR A 159 -5.04 -6.62 -2.60
CA TYR A 159 -4.11 -6.05 -3.57
C TYR A 159 -4.81 -5.44 -4.79
N ILE A 160 -5.86 -6.08 -5.32
CA ILE A 160 -6.63 -5.52 -6.45
C ILE A 160 -7.39 -4.26 -6.03
N VAL A 161 -8.02 -4.28 -4.85
CA VAL A 161 -8.78 -3.12 -4.36
C VAL A 161 -7.84 -1.93 -4.15
N ASP A 162 -6.69 -2.15 -3.53
CA ASP A 162 -5.68 -1.10 -3.35
C ASP A 162 -5.11 -0.62 -4.68
N ALA A 163 -4.84 -1.53 -5.62
CA ALA A 163 -4.37 -1.16 -6.95
C ALA A 163 -5.40 -0.31 -7.70
N PHE A 164 -6.69 -0.60 -7.54
CA PHE A 164 -7.77 0.21 -8.12
C PHE A 164 -7.84 1.59 -7.46
N ALA A 165 -7.77 1.64 -6.12
CA ALA A 165 -7.79 2.89 -5.37
C ALA A 165 -6.59 3.81 -5.64
N GLN A 166 -5.44 3.26 -6.07
CA GLN A 166 -4.26 4.04 -6.45
C GLN A 166 -4.35 4.65 -7.87
N ILE A 167 -5.27 4.16 -8.70
CA ILE A 167 -5.43 4.66 -10.07
C ILE A 167 -6.44 5.82 -10.13
N ASP A 168 -7.43 5.80 -9.24
CA ASP A 168 -8.52 6.80 -9.13
C ASP A 168 -8.03 8.08 -8.43
#